data_AF-A0A6N6VT01-F1
#
_entry.id   AF-A0A6N6VT01-F1
#
_cell.length_a   1.000
_cell.length_b   1.000
_cell.length_c   1.000
_cell.angle_alpha   90.00
_cell.angle_beta   90.00
_cell.angle_gamma   90.00
#
_symmetry.space_group_name_H-M   'P 1'
#
loop_
_entity.id
_entity.type
_entity.pdbx_description
1 polymer ?
#
loop_
_entity_poly.entity_id
_entity_poly.type
_entity_poly.pdbx_seq_one_letter_code
_entity_poly.pdbx_strand_id
1 'polypeptide(L)'
;MGVLSAVSAWIERRQQIRRLFQDDARQLIERDPITAYYDAQRAAARARFAGDGQGFLHWAKVAAEVARISNAPMNYEIVESIVDEEERRARLSLE
;
A
#
# COMPACT_ATOMS: atom_id res chain seq x y z
N MET A 1 21.25 28.80 10.70
CA MET A 1 20.24 27.72 10.63
C MET A 1 20.72 26.70 9.62
N GLY A 2 21.56 25.77 10.07
CA GLY A 2 22.45 24.97 9.21
C GLY A 2 21.75 23.79 8.54
N VAL A 3 22.34 23.32 7.44
CA VAL A 3 21.89 22.17 6.63
C VAL A 3 21.54 20.94 7.49
N LEU A 4 22.23 20.72 8.61
CA LEU A 4 21.96 19.64 9.56
C LEU A 4 20.55 19.69 10.19
N SER A 5 20.04 20.88 10.55
CA SER A 5 18.69 20.98 11.13
C SER A 5 17.60 20.75 10.08
N ALA A 6 17.85 21.14 8.83
CA ALA A 6 16.94 20.86 7.72
C ALA A 6 16.91 19.36 7.36
N VAL A 7 18.07 18.69 7.41
CA VAL A 7 18.15 17.23 7.20
C VAL A 7 17.43 16.46 8.30
N SER A 8 17.61 16.83 9.58
CA SER A 8 16.91 16.17 10.70
C SER A 8 15.39 16.32 10.58
N ALA A 9 14.88 17.51 10.28
CA ALA A 9 13.45 17.76 10.09
C ALA A 9 12.88 16.97 8.89
N TRP A 10 13.63 16.82 7.80
CA TRP A 10 13.24 15.99 6.67
C TRP A 10 13.20 14.50 7.02
N ILE A 11 14.18 14.01 7.80
CA ILE A 11 14.21 12.62 8.29
C ILE A 11 13.00 12.36 9.20
N GLU A 12 12.72 13.24 10.15
CA GLU A 12 11.57 13.13 11.06
C GLU A 12 10.24 13.07 10.29
N ARG A 13 10.05 13.98 9.33
CA ARG A 13 8.87 13.99 8.46
C ARG A 13 8.73 12.70 7.67
N ARG A 14 9.84 12.16 7.14
CA ARG A 14 9.85 10.88 6.41
C ARG A 14 9.50 9.71 7.32
N GLN A 15 10.01 9.71 8.57
CA GLN A 15 9.69 8.70 9.56
C GLN A 15 8.21 8.73 9.94
N GLN A 16 7.62 9.92 10.13
CA GLN A 16 6.19 10.05 10.41
C GLN A 16 5.33 9.48 9.27
N ILE A 17 5.64 9.84 8.03
CA ILE A 17 4.95 9.30 6.85
C ILE A 17 5.09 7.78 6.79
N ARG A 18 6.27 7.25 7.11
CA ARG A 18 6.49 5.79 7.15
C ARG A 18 5.70 5.10 8.26
N ARG A 19 5.55 5.73 9.43
CA ARG A 19 4.74 5.18 10.53
C ARG A 19 3.29 4.98 10.11
N LEU A 20 2.72 5.92 9.36
CA LEU A 20 1.36 5.77 8.82
C LEU A 20 1.20 4.50 7.99
N PHE A 21 2.14 4.23 7.07
CA PHE A 21 2.09 3.01 6.26
C PHE A 21 2.34 1.74 7.10
N GLN A 22 3.17 1.83 8.13
CA GLN A 22 3.42 0.71 9.05
C GLN A 22 2.20 0.38 9.90
N ASP A 23 1.45 1.37 10.35
CA ASP A 23 0.26 1.17 11.17
C ASP A 23 -0.86 0.52 10.35
N ASP A 24 -1.06 0.94 9.10
CA ASP A 24 -2.01 0.27 8.20
C ASP A 24 -1.54 -1.13 7.81
N ALA A 25 -0.23 -1.33 7.60
CA ALA A 25 0.32 -2.66 7.32
C ALA A 25 0.09 -3.61 8.51
N ARG A 26 0.31 -3.14 9.75
CA ARG A 26 0.02 -3.91 10.96
C ARG A 26 -1.45 -4.24 11.08
N GLN A 27 -2.35 -3.28 10.84
CA GLN A 27 -3.79 -3.52 10.87
C GLN A 27 -4.21 -4.61 9.86
N LEU A 28 -3.66 -4.60 8.64
CA LEU A 28 -3.94 -5.64 7.65
C LEU A 28 -3.42 -7.01 8.11
N ILE A 29 -2.21 -7.07 8.67
CA ILE A 29 -1.61 -8.31 9.19
C ILE A 29 -2.39 -8.85 10.39
N GLU A 30 -2.81 -7.99 11.30
CA GLU A 30 -3.62 -8.36 12.47
C GLU A 30 -4.99 -8.89 12.05
N ARG A 31 -5.57 -8.33 10.98
CA ARG A 31 -6.84 -8.82 10.42
C ARG A 31 -6.69 -10.19 9.78
N ASP A 32 -5.73 -10.35 8.88
CA ASP A 32 -5.40 -11.63 8.25
C ASP A 32 -3.94 -11.61 7.75
N PRO A 33 -3.02 -12.34 8.40
CA PRO A 33 -1.61 -12.32 8.03
C PRO A 33 -1.33 -12.99 6.67
N ILE A 34 -2.22 -13.86 6.19
CA ILE A 34 -2.06 -14.55 4.90
C ILE A 34 -2.52 -13.65 3.76
N THR A 35 -3.61 -12.90 3.92
CA THR A 35 -4.13 -12.04 2.84
C THR A 35 -3.62 -10.61 2.89
N ALA A 36 -3.00 -10.15 3.98
CA ALA A 36 -2.59 -8.76 4.18
C ALA A 36 -1.88 -8.12 2.98
N TYR A 37 -0.94 -8.83 2.37
CA TYR A 37 -0.20 -8.34 1.21
C TYR A 37 -1.13 -8.15 0.00
N TYR A 38 -1.97 -9.14 -0.28
CA TYR A 38 -2.93 -9.09 -1.38
C TYR A 38 -4.04 -8.07 -1.15
N ASP A 39 -4.45 -7.85 0.10
CA ASP A 39 -5.45 -6.85 0.45
C ASP A 39 -4.92 -5.43 0.23
N ALA A 40 -3.64 -5.17 0.56
CA ALA A 40 -2.99 -3.92 0.22
C ALA A 40 -2.86 -3.74 -1.30
N GLN A 41 -2.49 -4.79 -2.04
CA GLN A 41 -2.43 -4.75 -3.50
C GLN A 41 -3.80 -4.48 -4.14
N ARG A 42 -4.86 -5.09 -3.60
CA ARG A 42 -6.24 -4.84 -4.05
C ARG A 42 -6.68 -3.40 -3.80
N ALA A 43 -6.34 -2.84 -2.64
CA ALA A 43 -6.63 -1.44 -2.33
C ALA A 43 -5.85 -0.49 -3.27
N ALA A 44 -4.60 -0.81 -3.59
CA ALA A 44 -3.82 -0.07 -4.58
C ALA A 44 -4.45 -0.14 -5.97
N ALA A 45 -4.84 -1.34 -6.43
CA ALA A 45 -5.49 -1.53 -7.72
C ALA A 45 -6.80 -0.73 -7.82
N ARG A 46 -7.64 -0.76 -6.78
CA ARG A 46 -8.86 0.07 -6.71
C ARG A 46 -8.57 1.55 -6.85
N ALA A 47 -7.61 2.06 -6.08
CA ALA A 47 -7.23 3.47 -6.14
C ALA A 47 -6.72 3.86 -7.54
N ARG A 48 -5.92 2.99 -8.18
CA ARG A 48 -5.45 3.18 -9.55
C ARG A 48 -6.62 3.33 -10.53
N PHE A 49 -7.59 2.42 -10.51
CA PHE A 49 -8.70 2.44 -11.46
C PHE A 49 -9.75 3.52 -11.14
N ALA A 50 -9.79 4.00 -9.90
CA ALA A 50 -10.56 5.18 -9.52
C ALA A 50 -9.88 6.52 -9.89
N GLY A 51 -8.65 6.49 -10.43
CA GLY A 51 -7.86 7.70 -10.71
C GLY A 51 -7.26 8.36 -9.46
N ASP A 52 -7.31 7.70 -8.30
CA ASP A 52 -6.72 8.18 -7.05
C ASP A 52 -5.23 7.79 -6.95
N GLY A 53 -4.39 8.66 -7.53
CA GLY A 53 -2.94 8.46 -7.52
C GLY A 53 -2.31 8.51 -6.11
N GLN A 54 -2.89 9.26 -5.16
CA GLN A 54 -2.38 9.30 -3.78
C GLN A 54 -2.72 8.01 -3.04
N GLY A 55 -3.96 7.53 -3.17
CA GLY A 55 -4.38 6.24 -2.63
C GLY A 55 -3.56 5.08 -3.21
N PHE A 56 -3.27 5.10 -4.52
CA PHE A 56 -2.41 4.09 -5.13
C PHE A 56 -1.02 4.06 -4.48
N LEU A 57 -0.37 5.22 -4.34
CA LEU A 57 0.95 5.31 -3.72
C LEU A 57 0.94 4.94 -2.23
N HIS A 58 -0.13 5.27 -1.51
CA HIS A 58 -0.32 4.89 -0.12
C HIS A 58 -0.36 3.36 0.02
N TRP A 59 -1.29 2.71 -0.67
CA TRP A 59 -1.49 1.27 -0.56
C TRP A 59 -0.34 0.45 -1.14
N ALA A 60 0.34 0.95 -2.18
CA ALA A 60 1.57 0.33 -2.67
C ALA A 60 2.69 0.35 -1.61
N LYS A 61 2.81 1.43 -0.84
CA LYS A 61 3.77 1.51 0.28
C LYS A 61 3.34 0.64 1.46
N VAL A 62 2.05 0.54 1.74
CA VAL A 62 1.51 -0.40 2.74
C VAL A 62 1.85 -1.84 2.34
N ALA A 63 1.66 -2.25 1.08
CA ALA A 63 2.02 -3.57 0.59
C ALA A 63 3.52 -3.87 0.77
N ALA A 64 4.38 -2.88 0.49
CA ALA A 64 5.82 -2.99 0.71
C ALA A 64 6.18 -3.13 2.20
N GLU A 65 5.50 -2.42 3.10
CA GLU A 65 5.70 -2.57 4.54
C GLU A 65 5.18 -3.92 5.05
N VAL A 66 4.06 -4.44 4.55
CA VAL A 66 3.58 -5.81 4.85
C VAL A 66 4.65 -6.84 4.46
N ALA A 67 5.13 -6.79 3.21
CA ALA A 67 6.19 -7.66 2.71
C ALA A 67 7.49 -7.59 3.53
N ARG A 68 7.74 -6.44 4.17
CA ARG A 68 8.93 -6.22 5.01
C ARG A 68 8.78 -6.81 6.42
N ILE A 69 7.59 -6.81 7.01
CA ILE A 69 7.39 -7.14 8.43
C ILE A 69 6.64 -8.45 8.68
N SER A 70 6.10 -9.09 7.64
CA SER A 70 5.43 -10.38 7.76
C SER A 70 5.98 -11.41 6.76
N ASN A 71 5.60 -12.67 6.97
CA ASN A 71 5.85 -13.77 6.05
C ASN A 71 4.62 -14.03 5.14
N ALA A 72 3.84 -12.99 4.84
CA ALA A 72 2.67 -13.13 3.97
C ALA A 72 3.10 -13.70 2.60
N PRO A 73 2.31 -14.62 2.01
CA PRO A 73 2.61 -15.14 0.69
C PRO A 73 2.57 -14.02 -0.36
N MET A 74 3.50 -14.09 -1.30
CA MET A 74 3.66 -13.12 -2.39
C MET A 74 3.79 -13.87 -3.71
N ASN A 75 2.65 -14.22 -4.31
CA ASN A 75 2.57 -14.80 -5.64
C ASN A 75 2.13 -13.72 -6.64
N TYR A 76 2.95 -13.52 -7.66
CA TYR A 76 2.69 -12.57 -8.73
C TYR A 76 1.37 -12.85 -9.48
N GLU A 77 1.04 -14.12 -9.76
CA GLU A 77 -0.19 -14.50 -10.47
C GLU A 77 -1.45 -14.10 -9.69
N ILE A 78 -1.38 -14.17 -8.36
CA ILE A 78 -2.46 -13.70 -7.49
C ILE A 78 -2.58 -12.17 -7.56
N VAL A 79 -1.45 -11.45 -7.57
CA VAL A 79 -1.48 -9.98 -7.71
C VAL A 79 -2.04 -9.57 -9.08
N GLU A 80 -1.63 -10.25 -10.15
CA GLU A 80 -2.12 -10.01 -11.52
C GLU A 80 -3.64 -10.23 -11.60
N SER A 81 -4.13 -11.38 -11.10
CA SER A 81 -5.58 -11.64 -11.07
C SER A 81 -6.38 -10.63 -10.24
N ILE A 82 -5.79 -10.08 -9.16
CA ILE A 82 -6.41 -9.00 -8.38
C ILE A 82 -6.52 -7.72 -9.20
N VAL A 83 -5.48 -7.35 -9.95
CA VAL A 83 -5.50 -6.15 -10.79
C VAL A 83 -6.54 -6.31 -11.89
N ASP A 84 -6.56 -7.46 -12.59
CA ASP A 84 -7.53 -7.74 -13.65
C ASP A 84 -8.99 -7.70 -13.15
N GLU A 85 -9.22 -8.22 -11.94
CA GLU A 85 -10.53 -8.19 -11.29
C GLU A 85 -10.98 -6.76 -10.99
N GLU A 86 -10.11 -5.95 -10.36
CA GLU A 86 -10.46 -4.57 -10.00
C GLU A 86 -10.58 -3.67 -11.24
N GLU A 87 -9.83 -3.93 -12.32
CA GLU A 87 -10.01 -3.26 -13.62
C GLU A 87 -11.40 -3.55 -14.20
N ARG A 88 -11.80 -4.83 -14.19
CA ARG A 88 -13.11 -5.24 -14.69
C ARG A 88 -14.23 -4.59 -13.89
N ARG A 89 -14.11 -4.53 -12.57
CA ARG A 89 -15.07 -3.85 -11.68
C ARG A 89 -15.16 -2.36 -11.98
N ALA A 90 -14.02 -1.69 -12.18
CA ALA A 90 -14.00 -0.27 -12.49
C ALA A 90 -14.71 0.02 -13.83
N ARG A 91 -14.49 -0.81 -14.86
CA ARG A 91 -15.21 -0.70 -16.14
C ARG A 91 -16.72 -0.84 -15.97
N LEU A 92 -17.16 -1.86 -15.24
CA LEU A 92 -18.59 -2.08 -14.98
C LEU A 92 -19.24 -0.96 -14.14
N SER A 93 -18.47 -0.22 -13.35
CA SER A 93 -18.98 0.88 -12.54
C SER A 93 -19.20 2.18 -13.34
N LEU A 94 -18.71 2.21 -14.60
CA LEU A 94 -18.84 3.35 -15.51
C LEU A 94 -19.96 3.16 -16.55
N GLU A 95 -20.54 1.97 -16.62
CA GLU A 95 -21.70 1.61 -17.46
C GLU A 95 -23.01 1.82 -16.69
#